data_AF-R9KR60-F1
#
_entry.id   AF-R9KR60-F1
#
_cell.length_a   1.000
_cell.length_b   1.000
_cell.length_c   1.000
_cell.angle_alpha   90.00
_cell.angle_beta   90.00
_cell.angle_gamma   90.00
#
_symmetry.space_group_name_H-M   'P 1'
#
loop_
_entity.id
_entity.type
_entity.pdbx_description
1 polymer ?
#
loop_
_entity_poly.entity_id
_entity_poly.type
_entity_poly.pdbx_seq_one_letter_code
_entity_poly.pdbx_strand_id
1 'polypeptide(L)'
;MKNVDKLYIVIPCYNEEAVLYETKCRLKEKMIDMIKKNMISNSSRIVFCDDGSNDRTWSIIKEMHEKDPMILGIKLSRNRGHQNTLLGASCIIQI
;
A
#
# COMPACT_ATOMS: atom_id res chain seq x y z
N MET A 1 -5.32 2.84 -29.32
CA MET A 1 -4.43 3.14 -28.19
C MET A 1 -4.15 1.83 -27.47
N LYS A 2 -2.90 1.51 -27.13
CA LYS A 2 -2.60 0.29 -26.34
C LYS A 2 -3.35 0.40 -25.01
N ASN A 3 -4.20 -0.58 -24.70
CA ASN A 3 -4.82 -0.67 -23.40
C ASN A 3 -3.73 -1.17 -22.43
N VAL A 4 -3.25 -0.30 -21.55
CA VAL A 4 -2.17 -0.63 -20.62
C VAL A 4 -2.81 -0.99 -19.28
N ASP A 5 -2.49 -2.16 -18.76
CA ASP A 5 -3.11 -2.68 -17.54
C ASP A 5 -2.78 -1.83 -16.31
N LYS A 6 -3.68 -1.85 -15.31
CA LYS A 6 -3.46 -1.22 -14.01
C LYS A 6 -2.72 -2.20 -13.09
N LEU A 7 -1.64 -1.73 -12.49
CA LEU A 7 -0.90 -2.48 -11.47
C LEU A 7 -1.21 -1.95 -10.07
N TYR A 8 -1.50 -2.87 -9.14
CA TYR A 8 -1.60 -2.58 -7.71
C TYR A 8 -0.52 -3.38 -6.99
N ILE A 9 0.40 -2.68 -6.34
CA ILE A 9 1.43 -3.29 -5.49
C ILE A 9 0.93 -3.23 -4.05
N VAL A 10 0.67 -4.38 -3.43
CA VAL A 10 0.16 -4.47 -2.06
C VAL A 10 1.28 -4.91 -1.12
N ILE A 11 1.52 -4.16 -0.04
CA ILE A 11 2.64 -4.36 0.88
C ILE A 11 2.09 -4.46 2.30
N PRO A 12 2.20 -5.61 2.97
CA PRO A 12 1.90 -5.71 4.38
C PRO A 12 2.96 -4.96 5.20
N CYS A 13 2.53 -4.27 6.26
CA CYS A 13 3.39 -3.49 7.15
C CYS A 13 3.05 -3.81 8.60
N TYR A 14 4.07 -4.09 9.41
CA TYR A 14 3.93 -4.22 10.86
C TYR A 14 5.17 -3.65 11.54
N ASN A 15 5.01 -2.52 12.23
CA ASN A 15 6.09 -1.79 12.88
C ASN A 15 7.28 -1.41 11.96
N GLU A 16 6.97 -0.84 10.79
CA GLU A 16 7.92 -0.53 9.71
C GLU A 16 8.27 0.98 9.65
N GLU A 17 8.05 1.73 10.73
CA GLU A 17 8.23 3.19 10.78
C GLU A 17 9.57 3.68 10.20
N ALA A 18 10.67 2.98 10.47
CA ALA A 18 12.02 3.39 10.07
C ALA A 18 12.28 3.29 8.56
N VAL A 19 11.58 2.41 7.85
CA VAL A 19 11.88 2.06 6.44
C VAL A 19 10.77 2.44 5.46
N LEU A 20 9.61 2.88 5.98
CA LEU A 20 8.41 3.09 5.18
C LEU A 20 8.59 4.16 4.10
N TYR A 21 9.24 5.28 4.44
CA TYR A 21 9.50 6.37 3.48
C TYR A 21 10.48 5.92 2.37
N GLU A 22 11.54 5.19 2.72
CA GLU A 22 12.50 4.68 1.73
C GLU A 22 11.83 3.67 0.78
N THR A 23 11.02 2.78 1.34
CA THR A 23 10.22 1.80 0.58
C THR A 23 9.30 2.53 -0.41
N LYS A 24 8.59 3.56 0.06
CA LYS A 24 7.74 4.40 -0.77
C LYS A 24 8.51 5.09 -1.90
N CYS A 25 9.70 5.65 -1.63
CA CYS A 25 10.53 6.30 -2.64
C CYS A 25 10.94 5.33 -3.76
N ARG A 26 11.53 4.19 -3.41
CA ARG A 26 12.01 3.20 -4.38
C ARG A 26 10.89 2.64 -5.24
N LEU A 27 9.75 2.32 -4.63
CA LEU A 27 8.60 1.80 -5.36
C LEU A 27 8.00 2.84 -6.29
N LYS A 28 7.91 4.10 -5.83
CA LYS A 28 7.42 5.20 -6.67
C LYS A 28 8.30 5.42 -7.89
N GLU A 29 9.62 5.44 -7.73
CA GLU A 29 10.56 5.53 -8.85
C GLU A 29 10.33 4.42 -9.87
N LYS A 30 10.17 3.19 -9.40
CA LYS A 30 9.90 2.04 -10.27
C LYS A 30 8.56 2.14 -10.99
N MET A 31 7.51 2.57 -10.29
CA MET A 31 6.18 2.79 -10.87
C MET A 31 6.23 3.86 -11.96
N ILE A 32 6.93 4.98 -11.71
CA ILE A 32 7.10 6.06 -12.69
C ILE A 32 7.85 5.57 -13.92
N ASP A 33 8.94 4.81 -13.76
CA ASP A 33 9.69 4.22 -14.87
C ASP A 33 8.80 3.32 -15.74
N MET A 34 8.00 2.45 -15.10
CA MET A 34 7.07 1.56 -15.80
C MET A 34 5.94 2.31 -16.52
N ILE A 35 5.41 3.39 -15.92
CA ILE A 35 4.41 4.27 -16.56
C ILE A 35 5.03 4.95 -17.78
N LYS A 36 6.23 5.52 -17.66
CA LYS A 36 6.94 6.18 -18.78
C LYS A 36 7.21 5.22 -19.94
N LYS A 37 7.47 3.94 -19.64
CA LYS A 37 7.65 2.88 -20.63
C LYS A 37 6.34 2.33 -21.20
N ASN A 38 5.19 2.90 -20.84
CA ASN A 38 3.85 2.43 -21.21
C ASN A 38 3.63 0.93 -20.87
N MET A 39 4.25 0.46 -19.78
CA MET A 39 4.08 -0.92 -19.29
C MET A 39 2.88 -1.05 -18.36
N ILE A 40 2.56 0.00 -17.62
CA ILE A 40 1.41 0.07 -16.71
C ILE A 40 0.68 1.42 -16.86
N SER A 41 -0.60 1.43 -16.52
CA SER A 41 -1.43 2.64 -16.53
C SER A 41 -0.97 3.66 -15.47
N ASN A 42 -1.15 4.95 -15.73
CA ASN A 42 -1.01 6.01 -14.71
C ASN A 42 -1.99 5.88 -13.52
N SER A 43 -3.02 5.05 -13.69
CA SER A 43 -4.01 4.73 -12.66
C SER A 43 -3.55 3.61 -11.71
N SER A 44 -2.31 3.13 -11.87
CA SER A 44 -1.68 2.14 -10.99
C SER A 44 -1.39 2.74 -9.60
N ARG A 45 -1.37 1.90 -8.56
CA ARG A 45 -1.27 2.33 -7.14
C ARG A 45 -0.34 1.45 -6.32
N ILE A 46 0.20 2.00 -5.24
CA ILE A 46 0.91 1.28 -4.18
C ILE A 46 -0.01 1.29 -2.96
N VAL A 47 -0.27 0.12 -2.37
CA VAL A 47 -1.17 -0.07 -1.24
C VAL A 47 -0.36 -0.57 -0.06
N PHE A 48 -0.29 0.21 1.01
CA PHE A 48 0.31 -0.22 2.27
C PHE A 48 -0.79 -0.74 3.21
N CYS A 49 -0.67 -1.98 3.65
CA CYS A 49 -1.60 -2.65 4.54
C CYS A 49 -1.00 -2.74 5.94
N ASP A 50 -1.42 -1.87 6.86
CA ASP A 50 -1.01 -1.91 8.26
C ASP A 50 -1.70 -3.08 8.99
N ASP A 51 -0.92 -4.01 9.52
CA ASP A 51 -1.39 -5.19 10.26
C ASP A 51 -1.42 -4.93 11.78
N GLY A 52 -2.00 -3.80 12.19
CA GLY A 52 -2.14 -3.45 13.60
C GLY A 52 -0.82 -3.10 14.28
N SER A 53 0.00 -2.28 13.60
CA SER A 53 1.25 -1.74 14.15
C SER A 53 1.01 -0.95 15.44
N ASN A 54 1.98 -0.99 16.34
CA ASN A 54 1.95 -0.22 17.60
C ASN A 54 2.84 1.04 17.54
N ASP A 55 3.59 1.24 16.46
CA ASP A 55 4.44 2.41 16.21
C ASP A 55 3.75 3.45 15.29
N ARG A 56 4.50 4.37 14.68
CA ARG A 56 3.93 5.40 13.79
C ARG A 56 3.64 4.90 12.37
N THR A 57 3.78 3.61 12.05
CA THR A 57 3.56 3.05 10.70
C THR A 57 2.24 3.54 10.09
N TRP A 58 1.12 3.37 10.81
CA TRP A 58 -0.19 3.81 10.31
C TRP A 58 -0.28 5.31 10.05
N SER A 59 0.27 6.12 10.96
CA SER A 59 0.28 7.58 10.79
C SER A 59 1.09 7.99 9.57
N ILE A 60 2.24 7.34 9.34
CA ILE A 60 3.09 7.58 8.17
C ILE A 60 2.37 7.20 6.88
N ILE A 61 1.65 6.07 6.84
CA ILE A 61 0.85 5.66 5.67
C ILE A 61 -0.18 6.74 5.30
N LYS A 62 -0.91 7.26 6.28
CA LYS A 62 -1.88 8.35 6.05
C LYS A 62 -1.22 9.61 5.50
N GLU A 63 -0.11 10.04 6.11
CA GLU A 63 0.62 11.21 5.62
C GLU A 63 1.14 11.03 4.19
N MET A 64 1.61 9.83 3.84
CA MET A 64 2.05 9.53 2.49
C MET A 64 0.90 9.56 1.49
N HIS A 65 -0.27 9.04 1.86
CA HIS A 65 -1.49 9.08 1.04
C HIS A 65 -1.93 10.52 0.77
N GLU A 66 -2.03 11.35 1.82
CA GLU A 66 -2.44 12.76 1.71
C GLU A 66 -1.53 13.56 0.76
N LYS A 67 -0.23 13.24 0.74
CA LYS A 67 0.77 13.90 -0.11
C LYS A 67 0.87 13.33 -1.51
N ASP A 68 0.36 12.11 -1.76
CA ASP A 68 0.66 11.36 -2.97
C ASP A 68 -0.48 10.39 -3.35
N PRO A 69 -1.34 10.73 -4.34
CA PRO A 69 -2.50 9.90 -4.70
C PRO A 69 -2.12 8.56 -5.35
N MET A 70 -0.84 8.31 -5.61
CA MET A 70 -0.34 6.98 -6.01
C MET A 70 -0.34 6.00 -4.83
N ILE A 71 -0.32 6.50 -3.60
CA ILE A 71 -0.27 5.72 -2.37
C ILE A 71 -1.69 5.54 -1.82
N LEU A 72 -2.03 4.33 -1.38
CA LEU A 72 -3.27 3.99 -0.70
C LEU A 72 -2.94 3.32 0.64
N GLY A 73 -3.77 3.54 1.65
CA GLY A 73 -3.67 2.91 2.96
C GLY A 73 -4.80 1.92 3.22
N ILE A 74 -4.49 0.79 3.83
CA ILE A 74 -5.46 -0.12 4.43
C ILE A 74 -5.00 -0.41 5.84
N LYS A 75 -5.89 -0.26 6.82
CA LYS A 75 -5.63 -0.72 8.20
C LYS A 75 -6.42 -1.97 8.48
N LEU A 76 -5.73 -3.05 8.77
CA LEU A 76 -6.36 -4.29 9.20
C LEU A 76 -6.80 -4.11 10.66
N SER A 77 -8.09 -4.34 10.93
CA SER A 77 -8.58 -4.45 12.30
C SER A 77 -8.02 -5.75 12.88
N ARG A 78 -7.41 -5.69 14.07
CA ARG A 78 -6.87 -6.87 14.76
C ARG A 78 -7.96 -7.95 14.85
N ASN A 79 -7.85 -9.00 14.03
CA ASN A 79 -8.59 -10.23 14.25
C ASN A 79 -8.14 -10.79 15.60
N ARG A 80 -9.03 -10.75 16.59
CA ARG A 80 -8.82 -11.40 17.87
C ARG A 80 -8.84 -12.91 17.68
N GLY A 81 -7.67 -13.50 17.43
CA GLY A 81 -7.30 -14.86 17.78
C GLY A 81 -8.03 -16.04 17.10
N HIS A 82 -7.24 -17.08 16.85
CA HIS A 82 -7.61 -18.48 16.64
C HIS A 82 -7.96 -18.96 15.21
N GLN A 83 -6.95 -19.59 14.61
CA GLN A 83 -6.97 -20.82 13.80
C GLN A 83 -7.92 -21.03 12.61
N ASN A 84 -8.66 -20.03 12.14
CA ASN A 84 -9.41 -20.13 10.88
C ASN A 84 -9.22 -18.79 10.13
N THR A 85 -9.18 -18.64 8.82
CA THR A 85 -9.22 -19.50 7.65
C THR A 85 -9.00 -18.51 6.49
N LEU A 86 -8.50 -19.02 5.37
CA LEU A 86 -8.60 -18.43 4.03
C LEU A 86 -9.79 -17.45 3.85
N LEU A 87 -9.52 -16.32 3.19
CA LEU A 87 -10.52 -15.37 2.66
C LEU A 87 -11.50 -14.79 3.70
N GLY A 88 -11.03 -13.86 4.53
CA GLY A 88 -11.93 -13.16 5.45
C GLY A 88 -11.29 -12.08 6.31
N ALA A 89 -10.26 -11.38 5.82
CA ALA A 89 -9.86 -10.14 6.47
C ALA A 89 -10.89 -9.08 6.08
N SER A 90 -11.73 -8.66 7.03
CA SER A 90 -12.54 -7.45 6.90
C SER A 90 -11.58 -6.25 6.82
N CYS A 91 -11.03 -6.01 5.62
CA CYS A 91 -10.33 -4.78 5.28
C CYS A 91 -11.30 -3.64 5.49
N ILE A 92 -11.12 -2.87 6.56
CA ILE A 92 -11.62 -1.52 6.56
C ILE A 92 -10.69 -0.78 5.60
N ILE A 93 -11.18 -0.51 4.39
CA ILE A 93 -10.54 0.46 3.51
C ILE A 93 -10.59 1.78 4.27
N GLN A 94 -9.46 2.18 4.84
CA GLN A 94 -9.31 3.42 5.56
C GLN A 94 -8.28 4.25 4.80
N ILE A 95 -8.80 4.95 3.78
CA ILE A 95 -8.18 6.06 3.05
C ILE A 95 -7.03 5.64 2.10
#